data_AF-A0A918L4Z6-F1
#
_entry.id   AF-A0A918L4Z6-F1
#
_cell.length_a   1.000
_cell.length_b   1.000
_cell.length_c   1.000
_cell.angle_alpha   90.00
_cell.angle_beta   90.00
_cell.angle_gamma   90.00
#
_symmetry.space_group_name_H-M   'P 1'
#
loop_
_entity.id
_entity.type
_entity.pdbx_description
1 polymer ?
#
loop_
_entity_poly.entity_id
_entity_poly.type
_entity_poly.pdbx_seq_one_letter_code
_entity_poly.pdbx_strand_id
1 'polypeptide(L)'
;MSEHCCEAMNKQVDRRCAVHADPFACPDALVRFEPRFQEYGLIVHDGGNADITIGYCPWCGSRLPESQRNRWFDELEVRGVDPWEGAIPPEFEDDRWLREIRGQE
;
A
#
# COMPACT_ATOMS: atom_id res chain seq x y z
N MET A 1 11.19 7.72 -1.10
CA MET A 1 11.18 6.35 -1.63
C MET A 1 11.40 5.43 -0.45
N SER A 2 10.51 4.48 -0.26
CA SER A 2 10.66 3.47 0.77
C SER A 2 11.59 2.38 0.25
N GLU A 3 12.55 1.93 1.04
CA GLU A 3 13.35 0.78 0.65
C GLU A 3 12.51 -0.50 0.84
N HIS A 4 12.31 -1.22 -0.25
CA HIS A 4 11.64 -2.51 -0.28
C HIS A 4 12.65 -3.66 -0.26
N CYS A 5 12.16 -4.89 -0.09
CA CYS A 5 12.97 -6.09 0.15
C CYS A 5 14.05 -6.43 -0.90
N CYS A 6 13.95 -5.89 -2.12
CA CYS A 6 14.97 -6.04 -3.17
C CYS A 6 14.87 -4.93 -4.22
N GLU A 7 15.93 -4.76 -5.02
CA GLU A 7 15.98 -3.75 -6.08
C GLU A 7 14.85 -3.94 -7.13
N ALA A 8 14.49 -5.18 -7.44
CA ALA A 8 13.40 -5.46 -8.36
C ALA A 8 12.05 -4.95 -7.83
N MET A 9 11.77 -5.15 -6.54
CA MET A 9 10.55 -4.63 -5.91
C MET A 9 10.55 -3.09 -5.91
N ASN A 10 11.67 -2.45 -5.56
CA ASN A 10 11.81 -0.99 -5.64
C ASN A 10 11.45 -0.46 -7.02
N LYS A 11 12.06 -1.03 -8.07
CA LYS A 11 11.80 -0.60 -9.47
C LYS A 11 10.34 -0.74 -9.88
N GLN A 12 9.63 -1.73 -9.36
CA GLN A 12 8.26 -2.02 -9.76
C GLN A 12 7.26 -1.14 -9.01
N VAL A 13 7.45 -0.93 -7.71
CA VAL A 13 6.64 0.00 -6.91
C VAL A 13 6.84 1.45 -7.37
N ASP A 14 8.09 1.83 -7.65
CA ASP A 14 8.43 3.19 -8.10
C ASP A 14 8.23 3.42 -9.60
N ARG A 15 7.69 2.43 -10.33
CA ARG A 15 7.46 2.56 -11.77
C ARG A 15 6.56 3.77 -12.05
N ARG A 16 6.99 4.58 -13.02
CA ARG A 16 6.22 5.70 -13.57
C ARG A 16 6.12 5.52 -15.07
N CYS A 17 4.94 5.74 -15.62
CA CYS A 17 4.70 5.71 -17.06
C CYS A 17 4.60 7.15 -17.58
N ALA A 18 5.27 7.44 -18.69
CA ALA A 18 5.16 8.74 -19.34
C ALA A 18 3.80 8.95 -20.04
N VAL A 19 3.07 7.86 -20.28
CA VAL A 19 1.79 7.85 -21.02
C VAL A 19 0.60 7.76 -20.06
N HIS A 20 0.69 6.90 -19.05
CA HIS A 20 -0.40 6.65 -18.10
C HIS A 20 -0.09 7.28 -16.75
N ALA A 21 -0.93 8.22 -16.31
CA ALA A 21 -0.82 8.83 -14.99
C ALA A 21 -1.25 7.86 -13.87
N ASP A 22 -2.29 7.05 -14.14
CA ASP A 22 -2.78 6.02 -13.25
C ASP A 22 -2.00 4.71 -13.47
N PRO A 23 -1.36 4.13 -12.44
CA PRO A 23 -0.72 2.82 -12.55
C PRO A 23 -1.69 1.71 -12.97
N PHE A 24 -2.97 1.74 -12.57
CA PHE A 24 -3.94 0.72 -12.97
C PHE A 24 -4.27 0.75 -14.47
N ALA A 25 -4.06 1.90 -15.12
CA ALA A 25 -4.21 2.02 -16.57
C ALA A 25 -2.93 1.62 -17.34
N CYS A 26 -1.81 1.37 -16.66
CA CYS A 26 -0.55 1.03 -17.30
C CYS A 26 -0.35 -0.50 -17.34
N PRO A 27 -0.32 -1.14 -18.53
CA PRO A 27 -0.14 -2.60 -18.61
C PRO A 27 1.22 -3.09 -18.09
N ASP A 28 2.19 -2.18 -17.94
CA ASP A 28 3.51 -2.51 -17.41
C ASP A 28 3.63 -2.27 -15.90
N ALA A 29 2.63 -1.68 -15.24
CA ALA A 29 2.61 -1.55 -13.79
C ALA A 29 2.08 -2.86 -13.20
N LEU A 30 2.92 -3.55 -12.43
CA LEU A 30 2.61 -4.91 -11.95
C LEU A 30 2.23 -4.94 -10.48
N VAL A 31 2.94 -4.18 -9.64
CA VAL A 31 2.75 -4.16 -8.20
C VAL A 31 2.39 -2.76 -7.77
N ARG A 32 1.36 -2.67 -6.93
CA ARG A 32 1.01 -1.49 -6.17
C ARG A 32 1.45 -1.68 -4.72
N PHE A 33 1.98 -0.62 -4.12
CA PHE A 33 2.18 -0.53 -2.68
C PHE A 33 1.23 0.54 -2.11
N GLU A 34 0.42 0.17 -1.11
CA GLU A 34 -0.46 1.08 -0.39
C GLU A 34 0.17 1.40 0.98
N PRO A 35 0.79 2.58 1.14
CA PRO A 35 1.52 2.93 2.36
C PRO A 35 0.62 2.96 3.59
N ARG A 36 -0.66 3.37 3.47
CA ARG A 36 -1.61 3.42 4.59
C ARG A 36 -1.76 2.07 5.28
N PHE A 37 -1.71 1.00 4.49
CA PHE A 37 -1.93 -0.36 4.95
C PHE A 37 -0.64 -1.19 4.98
N GLN A 38 0.52 -0.62 4.64
CA GLN A 38 1.75 -1.37 4.43
C GLN A 38 1.53 -2.61 3.54
N GLU A 39 0.70 -2.47 2.51
CA GLU A 39 0.16 -3.60 1.76
C GLU A 39 0.67 -3.60 0.32
N TYR A 40 1.01 -4.78 -0.18
CA TYR A 40 1.42 -5.00 -1.56
C TYR A 40 0.33 -5.76 -2.30
N GLY A 41 -0.01 -5.26 -3.49
CA GLY A 41 -0.99 -5.88 -4.38
C GLY A 41 -0.41 -6.10 -5.77
N LEU A 42 -0.79 -7.21 -6.41
CA LEU A 42 -0.60 -7.44 -7.84
C LEU A 42 -1.79 -6.83 -8.59
N ILE A 43 -1.52 -5.87 -9.46
CA ILE A 43 -2.55 -5.17 -10.22
C ILE A 43 -3.25 -6.14 -11.17
N VAL A 44 -4.58 -6.12 -11.18
CA VAL A 44 -5.42 -6.87 -12.12
C VAL A 44 -5.77 -5.95 -13.28
N HIS A 45 -5.26 -6.27 -14.46
CA HIS A 45 -5.49 -5.48 -15.69
C HIS A 45 -6.76 -5.91 -16.43
N ASP A 46 -7.91 -5.81 -15.76
CA ASP A 46 -9.24 -6.11 -16.32
C ASP A 46 -10.04 -4.86 -16.73
N GLY A 47 -9.41 -3.69 -16.62
CA GLY A 47 -10.02 -2.38 -16.87
C GLY A 47 -10.57 -1.70 -15.61
N GLY A 48 -10.45 -2.33 -14.43
CA GLY A 48 -10.75 -1.73 -13.13
C GLY A 48 -9.52 -1.34 -12.31
N ASN A 49 -9.76 -1.02 -11.02
CA ASN A 49 -8.72 -0.66 -10.04
C ASN A 49 -8.51 -1.77 -9.00
N ALA A 50 -8.67 -3.03 -9.43
CA ALA A 50 -8.53 -4.19 -8.56
C ALA A 50 -7.06 -4.63 -8.46
N ASP A 51 -6.67 -5.10 -7.28
CA ASP A 51 -5.40 -5.77 -7.06
C ASP A 51 -5.58 -6.99 -6.15
N ILE A 52 -4.67 -7.95 -6.25
CA ILE A 52 -4.62 -9.14 -5.40
C ILE A 52 -3.49 -8.97 -4.40
N THR A 53 -3.82 -8.94 -3.11
CA THR A 53 -2.83 -8.83 -2.04
C THR A 53 -1.84 -10.00 -2.07
N ILE A 54 -0.54 -9.68 -1.95
CA ILE A 54 0.54 -10.67 -1.92
C ILE A 54 1.31 -10.66 -0.59
N GLY A 55 1.68 -11.85 -0.11
CA GLY A 55 2.47 -12.03 1.11
C GLY A 55 3.97 -12.27 0.88
N TYR A 56 4.40 -12.46 -0.37
CA TYR A 56 5.78 -12.75 -0.73
C TYR A 56 6.19 -11.96 -1.97
N CYS A 57 7.44 -11.53 -1.99
CA CYS A 57 8.02 -10.82 -3.14
C CYS A 57 8.12 -11.76 -4.36
N PRO A 58 7.53 -11.41 -5.52
CA PRO A 58 7.62 -12.22 -6.73
C PRO A 58 9.03 -12.40 -7.29
N TRP A 59 9.99 -11.57 -6.86
CA TRP A 59 11.35 -11.55 -7.41
C TRP A 59 12.39 -12.21 -6.51
N CYS A 60 12.40 -11.93 -5.21
CA CYS A 60 13.40 -12.49 -4.28
C CYS A 60 12.82 -13.54 -3.32
N GLY A 61 11.51 -13.76 -3.30
CA GLY A 61 10.85 -14.73 -2.41
C GLY A 61 10.77 -14.32 -0.95
N SER A 62 11.29 -13.14 -0.55
CA SER A 62 11.17 -12.65 0.82
C SER A 62 9.71 -12.50 1.24
N ARG A 63 9.40 -12.88 2.48
CA ARG A 63 8.11 -12.59 3.11
C ARG A 63 7.94 -11.08 3.24
N LEU A 64 6.81 -10.56 2.77
CA LEU A 64 6.47 -9.15 2.88
C LEU A 64 5.87 -8.85 4.27
N PRO A 65 5.93 -7.59 4.74
CA PRO A 65 5.20 -7.17 5.93
C PRO A 65 3.72 -7.54 5.85
N GLU A 66 3.13 -7.84 7.00
CA GLU A 66 1.71 -8.12 7.09
C GLU A 66 0.90 -6.83 6.86
N SER A 67 -0.21 -6.96 6.11
CA SER A 67 -1.11 -5.84 5.89
C SER A 67 -1.65 -5.29 7.21
N GLN A 68 -1.57 -3.99 7.36
CA GLN A 68 -2.09 -3.22 8.48
C GLN A 68 -3.51 -2.70 8.22
N ARG A 69 -4.16 -3.14 7.14
CA ARG A 69 -5.49 -2.67 6.72
C ARG A 69 -6.53 -2.80 7.82
N ASN A 70 -6.66 -3.96 8.45
CA ASN A 70 -7.63 -4.14 9.54
C ASN A 70 -7.32 -3.21 10.70
N ARG A 71 -6.06 -3.15 11.12
CA ARG A 71 -5.61 -2.28 12.20
C ARG A 71 -5.86 -0.80 11.89
N TRP A 72 -5.73 -0.38 10.63
CA TRP A 72 -6.05 0.98 10.21
C TRP A 72 -7.53 1.30 10.44
N PHE A 73 -8.45 0.38 10.11
CA PHE A 73 -9.88 0.57 10.38
C PHE A 73 -10.17 0.57 11.89
N ASP A 74 -9.59 -0.36 12.65
CA ASP A 74 -9.78 -0.45 14.11
C ASP A 74 -9.36 0.86 14.80
N GLU A 75 -8.23 1.45 14.38
CA GLU A 75 -7.72 2.70 14.92
C GLU A 75 -8.60 3.91 14.59
N LEU A 76 -9.19 3.96 13.39
CA LEU A 76 -10.14 5.02 13.04
C LEU A 76 -11.46 4.88 13.81
N GLU A 77 -11.94 3.65 13.99
CA GLU A 77 -13.15 3.37 14.78
C GLU A 77 -12.99 3.84 16.23
N VAL A 78 -11.84 3.54 16.86
CA VAL A 78 -11.52 4.01 18.23
C VAL A 78 -11.53 5.54 18.33
N ARG A 79 -11.17 6.24 17.25
CA ARG A 79 -11.19 7.72 17.18
C ARG A 79 -12.55 8.29 16.78
N GLY A 80 -13.55 7.44 16.51
CA GLY A 80 -14.85 7.85 16.02
C GLY A 80 -14.82 8.45 14.61
N VAL A 81 -13.83 8.08 13.80
CA VAL A 81 -13.68 8.54 12.42
C VAL A 81 -14.33 7.53 11.49
N ASP A 82 -15.35 7.96 10.74
CA ASP A 82 -15.89 7.18 9.62
C ASP A 82 -15.06 7.44 8.36
N PRO A 83 -14.37 6.42 7.81
CA PRO A 83 -13.53 6.60 6.63
C PRO A 83 -14.30 6.82 5.32
N TRP A 84 -15.63 6.66 5.33
CA TRP A 84 -16.49 6.84 4.15
C TRP A 84 -17.18 8.19 4.11
N GLU A 85 -17.42 8.80 5.27
CA GLU A 85 -18.21 10.03 5.42
C GLU A 85 -17.37 11.23 5.94
N GLY A 86 -16.19 10.96 6.51
CA GLY A 86 -15.33 11.96 7.16
C GLY A 86 -13.98 12.20 6.47
N ALA A 87 -13.30 13.29 6.86
CA ALA A 87 -11.92 13.51 6.47
C ALA A 87 -11.00 12.58 7.29
N ILE A 88 -10.21 11.77 6.59
CA ILE A 88 -9.18 10.93 7.20
C ILE A 88 -8.12 11.87 7.83
N PRO A 89 -7.73 11.66 9.10
CA PRO A 89 -6.65 12.45 9.69
C PRO A 89 -5.36 12.32 8.86
N PRO A 90 -4.58 13.40 8.65
CA PRO A 90 -3.45 13.39 7.73
C PRO A 90 -2.40 12.30 7.99
N GLU A 91 -2.24 11.85 9.23
CA GLU A 91 -1.34 10.77 9.63
C GLU A 91 -1.82 9.37 9.18
N PHE A 92 -3.11 9.20 8.93
CA PHE A 92 -3.74 7.97 8.41
C PHE A 92 -3.83 7.96 6.87
N GLU A 93 -3.40 9.03 6.20
CA GLU A 93 -3.31 9.09 4.73
C GLU A 93 -2.07 8.39 4.15
N ASP A 94 -1.08 8.04 4.98
CA ASP A 94 0.13 7.32 4.59
C ASP A 94 0.66 6.40 5.72
N ASP A 95 1.95 6.08 5.73
CA ASP A 95 2.57 5.18 6.72
C ASP A 95 2.93 5.86 8.06
N ARG A 96 2.65 7.16 8.25
CA ARG A 96 3.04 7.90 9.46
C ARG A 96 2.40 7.36 10.73
N TRP A 97 1.12 7.00 10.71
CA TRP A 97 0.42 6.43 11.87
C TRP A 97 1.06 5.12 12.37
N LEU A 98 1.77 4.38 11.52
CA LEU A 98 2.47 3.16 11.92
C LEU A 98 3.67 3.44 12.83
N ARG A 99 4.27 4.62 12.76
CA ARG A 99 5.47 5.00 13.52
C ARG A 99 5.12 5.49 14.93
N GLU A 100 3.99 6.17 15.08
CA GLU A 100 3.56 6.75 16.35
C GLU A 100 3.18 5.69 17.39
N ILE A 101 2.76 4.51 16.94
CA ILE A 101 2.30 3.42 17.82
C ILE A 101 3.47 2.55 18.33
N ARG A 102 4.64 2.59 17.68
CA ARG A 102 5.87 1.88 18.14
C ARG A 102 6.56 2.56 19.34
N GLY A 103 6.06 3.70 19.80
CA GLY A 103 6.57 4.44 20.96
C GLY A 103 5.83 4.19 22.26
N GLN A 104 4.90 3.23 22.30
CA GLN A 104 4.08 2.88 23.47
C GLN A 104 4.29 1.41 23.93
N GLU A 105 5.53 0.91 23.82
CA GLU A 105 5.99 -0.34 24.45
C GLU A 105 6.99 -0.03 25.58
#